data_AF-A0A9P7V6W1-F1
#
_entry.id   AF-A0A9P7V6W1-F1
#
_cell.length_a   1.000
_cell.length_b   1.000
_cell.length_c   1.000
_cell.angle_alpha   90.00
_cell.angle_beta   90.00
_cell.angle_gamma   90.00
#
_symmetry.space_group_name_H-M   'P 1'
#
loop_
_entity.id
_entity.type
_entity.pdbx_description
1 polymer ?
#
loop_
_entity_poly.entity_id
_entity_poly.type
_entity_poly.pdbx_seq_one_letter_code
_entity_poly.pdbx_strand_id
1 'polypeptide(L)'
;MGKKPAREVIRDIPIDDEGDSNIINVNQSRDGGAENNVLKLLLSDRYDNLSYAFEYVDTLRFLRNKRQETGTPLNVPLGGRLVVHKGTLIKYGVLMLHSAQCQYLGACDDDKTLVERLNSGTVQKNISLLQDEVKKSKFYKS
;
A
#
# COMPACT_ATOMS: atom_id res chain seq x y z
N MET A 1 19.01 -25.48 28.47
CA MET A 1 18.89 -24.09 27.98
C MET A 1 18.43 -24.12 26.53
N GLY A 2 17.14 -23.90 26.27
CA GLY A 2 16.60 -23.86 24.91
C GLY A 2 16.91 -22.52 24.24
N LYS A 3 17.58 -22.55 23.07
CA LYS A 3 17.77 -21.35 22.24
C LYS A 3 16.39 -20.85 21.80
N LYS A 4 16.06 -19.59 22.07
CA LYS A 4 14.86 -18.95 21.50
C LYS A 4 15.03 -18.88 19.98
N PRO A 5 14.04 -19.29 19.18
CA PRO A 5 14.13 -19.16 17.73
C PRO A 5 14.23 -17.68 17.36
N ALA A 6 15.16 -17.36 16.47
CA ALA A 6 15.28 -16.01 15.90
C ALA A 6 13.97 -15.67 15.18
N ARG A 7 13.42 -14.48 15.44
CA ARG A 7 12.28 -13.96 14.68
C ARG A 7 12.79 -13.56 13.31
N GLU A 8 12.54 -14.40 12.31
CA GLU A 8 12.78 -14.07 10.92
C GLU A 8 11.61 -13.22 10.41
N VAL A 9 11.92 -11.99 9.98
CA VAL A 9 10.93 -11.12 9.33
C VAL A 9 10.92 -11.50 7.86
N ILE A 10 9.92 -12.28 7.45
CA ILE A 10 9.64 -12.59 6.05
C ILE A 10 9.21 -11.29 5.37
N ARG A 11 10.05 -10.76 4.48
CA ARG A 11 9.77 -9.51 3.74
C ARG A 11 9.03 -9.75 2.44
N ASP A 12 9.26 -10.92 1.84
CA ASP A 12 8.77 -11.29 0.53
C ASP A 12 8.02 -12.62 0.64
N ILE A 13 6.77 -12.64 0.18
CA ILE A 13 5.97 -13.86 0.06
C ILE A 13 5.91 -14.18 -1.43
N PRO A 14 6.56 -15.28 -1.89
CA PRO A 14 6.37 -15.73 -3.27
C PRO A 14 4.90 -16.14 -3.43
N ILE A 15 4.21 -15.44 -4.32
CA ILE A 15 2.84 -15.81 -4.72
C ILE A 15 3.01 -16.64 -6.00
N ASP A 16 3.37 -17.90 -5.83
CA ASP A 16 3.46 -18.83 -6.96
C ASP A 16 2.03 -19.28 -7.34
N ASP A 17 1.58 -18.89 -8.54
CA ASP A 17 0.41 -19.49 -9.18
C ASP A 17 0.88 -20.70 -10.00
N GLU A 18 0.77 -21.89 -9.42
CA GLU A 18 0.81 -23.16 -10.14
C GLU A 18 -0.44 -23.25 -11.04
N GLY A 19 -0.42 -22.55 -12.19
CA GLY A 19 -1.49 -22.68 -13.19
C GLY A 19 -1.72 -21.54 -14.18
N ASP A 20 -1.05 -20.39 -14.04
CA ASP A 20 -1.16 -19.33 -15.06
C ASP A 20 0.23 -18.76 -15.34
N SER A 21 0.84 -19.27 -16.40
CA SER A 21 2.16 -18.85 -16.89
C SER A 21 2.09 -17.46 -17.52
N ASN A 22 1.92 -16.45 -16.68
CA ASN A 22 2.37 -15.08 -16.90
C ASN A 22 3.09 -14.64 -15.62
N ILE A 23 4.20 -15.32 -15.35
CA ILE A 23 5.12 -14.99 -14.28
C ILE A 23 5.61 -13.56 -14.52
N ILE A 24 5.09 -12.63 -13.73
CA ILE A 24 5.61 -11.27 -13.64
C ILE A 24 7.04 -11.42 -13.13
N ASN A 25 8.01 -11.23 -14.01
CA ASN A 25 9.39 -11.02 -13.62
C ASN A 25 9.45 -9.66 -12.88
N VAL A 26 9.13 -9.64 -11.57
CA VAL A 26 9.15 -8.43 -10.73
C VAL A 26 10.59 -7.93 -10.47
N ASN A 27 11.59 -8.58 -11.07
CA ASN A 27 12.98 -8.16 -11.00
C ASN A 27 13.49 -7.82 -12.40
N GLN A 28 13.25 -6.58 -12.86
CA GLN A 28 14.23 -5.71 -13.53
C GLN A 28 13.56 -4.52 -14.25
N SER A 29 13.37 -3.43 -13.52
CA SER A 29 13.76 -2.09 -14.01
C SER A 29 14.04 -1.22 -12.79
N ARG A 30 15.32 -1.07 -12.44
CA ARG A 30 15.80 -0.06 -11.47
C ARG A 30 15.79 1.33 -12.12
N ASP A 31 14.71 1.67 -12.81
CA ASP A 31 14.53 3.00 -13.38
C ASP A 31 13.28 3.61 -12.75
N GLY A 32 13.50 4.67 -11.98
CA GLY A 32 12.62 5.17 -10.92
C GLY A 32 11.40 5.93 -11.42
N GLY A 33 10.49 5.25 -12.10
CA GLY A 33 9.14 5.73 -12.38
C GLY A 33 8.15 5.24 -11.33
N ALA A 34 7.37 6.14 -10.73
CA ALA A 34 6.27 5.79 -9.82
C ALA A 34 5.16 4.92 -10.46
N GLU A 35 5.25 4.68 -11.77
CA GLU A 35 4.24 3.99 -12.58
C GLU A 35 4.32 2.47 -12.46
N ASN A 36 5.47 1.90 -12.08
CA ASN A 36 5.70 0.45 -11.99
C ASN A 36 5.71 -0.10 -10.55
N ASN A 37 5.44 0.72 -9.54
CA ASN A 37 5.41 0.27 -8.15
C ASN A 37 4.09 -0.45 -7.85
N VAL A 38 4.16 -1.67 -7.31
CA VAL A 38 2.98 -2.37 -6.75
C VAL A 38 2.64 -1.75 -5.40
N LEU A 39 1.45 -1.18 -5.28
CA LEU A 39 1.02 -0.53 -4.05
C LEU A 39 0.33 -1.52 -3.10
N LYS A 40 0.68 -1.40 -1.82
CA LYS A 40 0.00 -2.05 -0.70
C LYS A 40 -0.97 -1.05 -0.05
N LEU A 41 -2.22 -1.45 0.10
CA LEU A 41 -3.26 -0.67 0.77
C LEU A 41 -3.60 -1.28 2.13
N LEU A 42 -3.98 -0.43 3.06
CA LEU A 42 -4.68 -0.78 4.28
C LEU A 42 -6.10 -0.26 4.15
N LEU A 43 -7.08 -1.16 4.19
CA LEU A 43 -8.50 -0.86 4.06
C LEU A 43 -9.20 -1.15 5.39
N SER A 44 -10.24 -0.37 5.69
CA SER A 44 -11.17 -0.62 6.78
C SER A 44 -12.56 -0.83 6.20
N ASP A 45 -13.28 -1.85 6.69
CA ASP A 45 -14.71 -1.98 6.41
C ASP A 45 -15.56 -1.08 7.34
N ARG A 46 -16.89 -1.14 7.19
CA ARG A 46 -17.83 -0.36 8.02
C ARG A 46 -17.90 -0.79 9.49
N TYR A 47 -17.20 -1.86 9.85
CA TYR A 47 -17.14 -2.43 11.20
C TYR A 47 -15.75 -2.26 11.81
N ASP A 48 -14.91 -1.39 11.24
CA ASP A 48 -13.53 -1.14 11.63
C ASP A 48 -12.60 -2.37 11.54
N ASN A 49 -12.97 -3.39 10.76
CA ASN A 49 -12.07 -4.49 10.46
C ASN A 49 -11.02 -4.04 9.46
N LEU A 50 -9.75 -4.24 9.81
CA LEU A 50 -8.63 -3.90 8.96
C LEU A 50 -8.27 -5.07 8.04
N SER A 51 -8.01 -4.76 6.77
CA SER A 51 -7.56 -5.72 5.78
C SER A 51 -6.46 -5.12 4.93
N TYR A 52 -5.46 -5.92 4.60
CA TYR A 52 -4.46 -5.54 3.62
C TYR A 52 -4.98 -5.86 2.22
N ALA A 53 -4.50 -5.08 1.25
CA ALA A 53 -4.72 -5.33 -0.16
C ALA A 53 -3.47 -5.00 -0.97
N PHE A 54 -3.28 -5.68 -2.09
CA PHE A 54 -2.24 -5.36 -3.08
C PHE A 54 -2.88 -5.11 -4.43
N GLU A 55 -2.26 -4.23 -5.22
CA GLU A 55 -2.50 -4.23 -6.67
C GLU A 55 -2.08 -5.58 -7.25
N TYR A 56 -2.93 -6.17 -8.08
CA TYR A 56 -2.74 -7.50 -8.64
C TYR A 56 -3.06 -7.50 -10.13
N VAL A 57 -2.14 -8.04 -10.93
CA VAL A 57 -2.19 -8.13 -12.40
C VAL A 57 -2.12 -6.78 -13.13
N ASP A 58 -2.84 -5.76 -12.66
CA ASP A 58 -2.86 -4.43 -13.28
C ASP A 58 -2.75 -3.29 -12.25
N THR A 59 -2.59 -2.07 -12.76
CA THR A 59 -2.42 -0.86 -11.95
C THR A 59 -3.77 -0.19 -11.68
N LEU A 60 -4.03 0.14 -10.42
CA LEU A 60 -5.14 0.98 -10.01
C LEU A 60 -4.82 2.43 -10.38
N ARG A 61 -5.25 2.85 -11.57
CA ARG A 61 -4.93 4.18 -12.14
C ARG A 61 -5.28 5.35 -11.22
N PHE A 62 -6.32 5.20 -10.40
CA PHE A 62 -6.71 6.23 -9.44
C PHE A 62 -5.63 6.50 -8.39
N LEU A 63 -4.79 5.52 -8.03
CA LEU A 63 -3.65 5.70 -7.10
C LEU A 63 -2.46 6.45 -7.72
N ARG A 64 -2.46 6.66 -9.04
CA ARG A 64 -1.37 7.30 -9.79
C ARG A 64 -1.78 8.64 -10.41
N ASN A 65 -3.01 9.10 -10.17
CA ASN A 65 -3.51 10.30 -10.82
C ASN A 65 -2.91 11.57 -10.20
N LYS A 66 -1.87 12.12 -10.86
CA LYS A 66 -1.17 13.34 -10.43
C LYS A 66 -2.01 14.63 -10.49
N ARG A 67 -3.25 14.58 -11.00
CA ARG A 67 -4.15 15.76 -11.03
C ARG A 67 -4.71 16.11 -9.65
N GLN A 68 -4.59 15.22 -8.66
CA GLN A 68 -4.98 15.50 -7.29
C GLN A 68 -3.75 15.97 -6.50
N GLU A 69 -3.59 17.29 -6.38
CA GLU A 69 -2.63 17.86 -5.43
C GLU A 69 -3.15 17.63 -4.01
N THR A 70 -2.69 16.56 -3.38
CA THR A 70 -3.09 16.24 -1.99
C THR A 70 -2.28 17.02 -0.95
N GLY A 71 -1.25 17.76 -1.38
CA GLY A 71 -0.25 18.35 -0.49
C GLY A 71 0.58 17.30 0.27
N THR A 72 0.49 16.01 -0.12
CA THR A 72 1.25 14.91 0.47
C THR A 72 2.02 14.15 -0.63
N PRO A 73 3.01 13.31 -0.26
CA PRO A 73 3.66 12.41 -1.22
C PRO A 73 2.74 11.36 -1.85
N LEU A 74 1.49 11.22 -1.36
CA LEU A 74 0.50 10.29 -1.89
C LEU A 74 -0.35 10.97 -2.97
N ASN A 75 -0.59 10.31 -4.10
CA ASN A 75 -1.42 10.86 -5.18
C ASN A 75 -2.94 10.80 -4.89
N VAL A 76 -3.34 10.19 -3.78
CA VAL A 76 -4.74 10.12 -3.32
C VAL A 76 -4.81 10.50 -1.85
N PRO A 77 -5.87 11.20 -1.41
CA PRO A 77 -6.07 11.49 -0.01
C PRO A 77 -6.33 10.19 0.77
N LEU A 78 -5.77 10.09 1.97
CA LEU A 78 -6.10 9.01 2.89
C LEU A 78 -7.56 9.12 3.35
N GLY A 79 -8.22 7.99 3.55
CA GLY A 79 -9.64 7.91 3.91
C GLY A 79 -10.60 7.90 2.71
N GLY A 80 -10.09 7.77 1.48
CA GLY A 80 -10.94 7.55 0.31
C GLY A 80 -11.63 6.18 0.35
N ARG A 81 -12.85 6.11 -0.20
CA ARG A 81 -13.64 4.88 -0.27
C ARG A 81 -13.38 4.11 -1.55
N LEU A 82 -13.26 2.80 -1.43
CA LEU A 82 -13.05 1.87 -2.52
C LEU A 82 -14.15 0.82 -2.51
N VAL A 83 -14.88 0.68 -3.61
CA VAL A 83 -15.78 -0.45 -3.83
C VAL A 83 -14.96 -1.58 -4.42
N VAL A 84 -14.96 -2.73 -3.75
CA VAL A 84 -14.36 -3.98 -4.22
C VAL A 84 -15.51 -4.91 -4.64
N HIS A 85 -15.57 -5.26 -5.91
CA HIS A 85 -16.66 -6.07 -6.45
C HIS A 85 -16.51 -7.56 -6.12
N LYS A 86 -17.63 -8.29 -6.16
CA LYS A 86 -17.65 -9.74 -5.96
C LYS A 86 -16.72 -10.42 -6.96
N GLY A 87 -15.97 -11.42 -6.49
CA GLY A 87 -15.02 -12.17 -7.32
C GLY A 87 -13.58 -11.67 -7.21
N THR A 88 -13.31 -10.66 -6.38
CA THR A 88 -11.94 -10.32 -6.00
C THR A 88 -11.28 -11.48 -5.26
N LEU A 89 -10.11 -11.86 -5.75
CA LEU A 89 -9.31 -12.94 -5.21
C LEU A 89 -8.77 -12.56 -3.83
N ILE A 90 -8.82 -13.52 -2.90
CA ILE A 90 -8.19 -13.43 -1.59
C ILE A 90 -7.10 -14.49 -1.53
N LYS A 91 -5.85 -14.08 -1.28
CA LYS A 91 -4.71 -14.97 -1.08
C LYS A 91 -4.00 -14.60 0.22
N TYR A 92 -3.69 -15.60 1.06
CA TYR A 92 -3.02 -15.41 2.36
C TYR A 92 -3.68 -14.36 3.27
N GLY A 93 -5.01 -14.23 3.21
CA GLY A 93 -5.75 -13.21 3.99
C GLY A 93 -5.62 -11.78 3.46
N VAL A 94 -5.15 -11.60 2.22
CA VAL A 94 -4.96 -10.31 1.57
C VAL A 94 -5.81 -10.21 0.30
N LEU A 95 -6.41 -9.05 0.07
CA LEU A 95 -7.19 -8.77 -1.13
C LEU A 95 -6.27 -8.50 -2.33
N MET A 96 -6.50 -9.20 -3.43
CA MET A 96 -5.76 -9.04 -4.68
C MET A 96 -6.58 -8.17 -5.64
N LEU A 97 -6.30 -6.87 -5.66
CA LEU A 97 -7.13 -5.87 -6.33
C LEU A 97 -6.77 -5.75 -7.81
N HIS A 98 -7.75 -6.05 -8.66
CA HIS A 98 -7.72 -5.78 -10.09
C HIS A 98 -8.55 -4.53 -10.42
N SER A 99 -8.09 -3.68 -11.34
CA SER A 99 -8.75 -2.40 -11.65
C SER A 99 -10.19 -2.60 -12.14
N ALA A 100 -10.45 -3.62 -12.96
CA ALA A 100 -11.79 -3.95 -13.44
C ALA A 100 -12.79 -4.37 -12.33
N GLN A 101 -12.29 -4.71 -11.14
CA GLN A 101 -13.11 -5.10 -9.98
C GLN A 101 -13.13 -4.02 -8.90
N CYS A 102 -12.56 -2.85 -9.17
CA CYS A 102 -12.40 -1.78 -8.19
C CYS A 102 -12.97 -0.47 -8.71
N GLN A 103 -13.78 0.19 -7.89
CA GLN A 103 -14.25 1.54 -8.16
C GLN A 103 -13.88 2.47 -7.01
N TYR A 104 -12.99 3.42 -7.27
CA TYR A 104 -12.65 4.45 -6.31
C TYR A 104 -13.72 5.53 -6.29
N LEU A 105 -14.27 5.79 -5.10
CA LEU A 105 -15.33 6.78 -4.88
C LEU A 105 -14.79 8.13 -4.37
N GLY A 106 -13.51 8.21 -4.04
CA GLY A 106 -12.93 9.41 -3.43
C GLY A 106 -13.21 9.53 -1.94
N ALA A 107 -12.83 10.67 -1.37
CA ALA A 107 -13.19 11.03 0.00
C ALA A 107 -14.69 11.32 0.07
N CYS A 108 -15.34 10.86 1.14
CA CYS A 108 -16.74 11.13 1.41
C CYS A 108 -16.86 12.28 2.42
N ASP A 109 -17.84 13.17 2.22
CA ASP A 109 -18.08 14.30 3.13
C ASP A 109 -18.47 13.83 4.55
N ASP A 110 -19.12 12.67 4.67
CA ASP A 110 -19.44 12.05 5.96
C ASP A 110 -18.18 11.71 6.77
N ASP A 111 -17.07 11.43 6.10
CA ASP A 111 -15.80 11.05 6.71
C ASP A 111 -14.83 12.24 6.83
N LYS A 112 -15.29 13.48 6.61
CA LYS A 112 -14.44 14.66 6.50
C LYS A 112 -13.47 14.82 7.68
N THR A 113 -13.94 14.64 8.91
CA THR A 113 -13.08 14.73 10.11
C THR A 113 -11.99 13.66 10.12
N LEU A 114 -12.31 12.44 9.68
CA LEU A 114 -11.34 11.35 9.57
C LEU A 114 -10.32 11.65 8.47
N VAL A 115 -10.79 12.06 7.29
CA VAL A 115 -9.96 12.44 6.15
C VAL A 115 -9.00 13.56 6.54
N GLU A 116 -9.48 14.62 7.19
CA GLU A 116 -8.65 15.71 7.70
C GLU A 116 -7.60 15.19 8.69
N ARG A 117 -7.98 14.32 9.64
CA ARG A 117 -7.06 13.77 10.63
C ARG A 117 -5.97 12.90 10.01
N LEU A 118 -6.31 12.10 8.99
CA LEU A 118 -5.38 11.21 8.32
C LEU A 118 -4.39 11.97 7.43
N ASN A 119 -4.84 13.07 6.80
CA ASN A 119 -4.00 13.85 5.89
C ASN A 119 -3.26 15.02 6.59
N SER A 120 -3.72 15.46 7.76
CA SER A 120 -3.08 16.52 8.54
C SER A 120 -1.73 16.10 9.12
N GLY A 121 -0.73 16.96 8.90
CA GLY A 121 0.63 16.76 9.39
C GLY A 121 1.39 15.62 8.70
N THR A 122 0.85 15.02 7.63
CA THR A 122 1.44 13.85 6.96
C THR A 122 2.82 14.16 6.39
N VAL A 123 3.02 15.36 5.84
CA VAL A 123 4.34 15.81 5.36
C VAL A 123 5.34 15.87 6.51
N GLN A 124 4.98 16.52 7.62
CA GLN A 124 5.84 16.68 8.79
C GLN A 124 6.17 15.33 9.43
N LYS A 125 5.19 14.42 9.52
CA LYS A 125 5.40 13.04 9.99
C LYS A 125 6.38 12.29 9.11
N ASN A 126 6.22 12.36 7.79
CA ASN A 126 7.14 11.72 6.84
C ASN A 126 8.55 12.28 6.95
N ILE A 127 8.70 13.60 7.06
CA ILE A 127 10.01 14.26 7.27
C ILE A 127 10.66 13.75 8.57
N SER A 128 9.91 13.72 9.67
CA SER A 128 10.42 13.25 10.96
C SER A 128 10.88 11.79 10.90
N LEU A 129 10.08 10.91 10.27
CA LEU A 129 10.42 9.49 10.11
C LEU A 129 11.71 9.31 9.30
N LEU A 130 11.83 10.02 8.17
CA LEU A 130 13.04 9.97 7.33
C LEU A 130 14.26 10.50 8.09
N GLN A 131 14.12 11.59 8.83
CA GLN A 131 15.21 12.14 9.66
C GLN A 131 15.66 11.16 10.74
N ASP A 132 14.73 10.47 11.39
CA ASP A 132 15.04 9.48 12.42
C ASP A 132 15.75 8.26 11.83
N GLU A 133 15.35 7.80 10.63
CA GLU A 133 16.01 6.70 9.94
C GLU A 133 17.43 7.07 9.50
N VAL A 134 17.62 8.29 9.00
CA VAL A 134 18.95 8.84 8.67
C VAL A 134 19.82 8.95 9.93
N LYS A 135 19.27 9.34 11.08
CA LYS A 135 20.03 9.37 12.34
C LYS A 135 20.43 7.96 12.74
N LYS A 136 19.49 7.01 12.79
CA LYS A 136 19.75 5.61 13.16
C LYS A 136 20.82 4.98 12.28
N SER A 137 20.75 5.14 10.96
CA SER A 137 21.73 4.57 10.03
C SER A 137 23.15 5.14 10.20
N LYS A 138 23.31 6.38 10.65
CA LYS A 138 24.63 6.96 10.97
C LYS A 138 25.26 6.36 12.24
N PHE A 139 24.46 5.86 13.19
CA PHE A 139 24.97 5.18 14.38
C PHE A 139 25.41 3.73 14.13
N TYR A 140 25.05 3.11 13.00
CA TYR A 140 25.53 1.78 12.61
C TYR A 140 26.85 1.80 11.82
N LYS A 141 27.46 2.98 11.61
CA LYS A 141 28.73 3.15 10.89
C LYS A 141 29.93 3.49 11.79
N SER A 142 29.81 3.33 13.10
CA SER A 142 30.92 3.48 14.06
C SER A 142 31.12 2.19 14.85
#